data_AF-A0A6V7JVZ6-F1
#
_entry.id   AF-A0A6V7JVZ6-F1
#
_cell.length_a   1.000
_cell.length_b   1.000
_cell.length_c   1.000
_cell.angle_alpha   90.00
_cell.angle_beta   90.00
_cell.angle_gamma   90.00
#
_symmetry.space_group_name_H-M   'P 1'
#
loop_
_entity.id
_entity.type
_entity.pdbx_description
1 polymer ?
#
loop_
_entity_poly.entity_id
_entity_poly.type
_entity_poly.pdbx_seq_one_letter_code
_entity_poly.pdbx_strand_id
1 'polypeptide(L)'
;MVSFAALRILLTKIAVEYMYTKHFDVKIVFLYGYLEENAYMRQPEGFQDNSGRVCKWKKSLYGLEQSSRCWNEQFVECLEIFNMESTTVVQCIFISHDNGEPLLRALYVDDGLVASESKGRIDSLMNHLEKGVKITVDPLDVFLALRIEKLRMEE
;
A
#
# COMPACT_ATOMS: atom_id res chain seq x y z
N MET A 1 9.95 -5.88 5.13
CA MET A 1 10.65 -4.77 4.45
C MET A 1 10.88 -5.17 2.99
N VAL A 2 10.58 -4.30 2.02
CA VAL A 2 10.94 -4.53 0.61
C VAL A 2 12.46 -4.51 0.51
N SER A 3 13.08 -5.64 0.17
CA SER A 3 14.52 -5.66 -0.08
C SER A 3 14.80 -5.08 -1.47
N PHE A 4 15.95 -4.43 -1.65
CA PHE A 4 16.37 -3.97 -2.98
C PHE A 4 16.46 -5.11 -4.00
N ALA A 5 16.79 -6.33 -3.55
CA ALA A 5 16.80 -7.51 -4.39
C ALA A 5 15.40 -7.85 -4.90
N ALA A 6 14.40 -7.87 -4.00
CA ALA A 6 13.01 -8.11 -4.36
C ALA A 6 12.48 -7.06 -5.32
N LEU A 7 12.75 -5.78 -5.05
CA LEU A 7 12.33 -4.69 -5.91
C LEU A 7 12.94 -4.80 -7.30
N ARG A 8 14.23 -5.15 -7.40
CA ARG A 8 14.88 -5.39 -8.70
C ARG A 8 14.22 -6.55 -9.46
N ILE A 9 13.94 -7.67 -8.79
CA ILE A 9 13.25 -8.81 -9.41
C ILE A 9 11.89 -8.39 -9.96
N LEU A 10 11.11 -7.63 -9.18
CA LEU A 10 9.83 -7.10 -9.61
C LEU A 10 9.96 -6.18 -10.83
N LEU A 11 10.88 -5.21 -10.78
CA LEU A 11 11.13 -4.28 -11.88
C LEU A 11 11.62 -5.01 -13.14
N THR A 12 12.45 -6.05 -12.99
CA THR A 12 12.89 -6.90 -14.11
C THR A 12 11.71 -7.62 -14.74
N LYS A 13 10.83 -8.22 -13.94
CA LYS A 13 9.61 -8.89 -14.44
C LYS A 13 8.72 -7.91 -15.22
N ILE A 14 8.47 -6.73 -14.65
CA ILE A 14 7.70 -5.64 -15.29
C ILE A 14 8.32 -5.24 -16.63
N ALA A 15 9.64 -5.11 -16.69
CA ALA A 15 10.34 -4.69 -17.90
C ALA A 15 10.31 -5.78 -19.00
N VAL A 16 10.54 -7.05 -18.62
CA VAL A 16 10.55 -8.18 -19.56
C VAL A 16 9.17 -8.41 -20.19
N GLU A 17 8.10 -8.18 -19.43
CA GLU A 17 6.71 -8.40 -19.86
C GLU A 17 6.01 -7.12 -20.32
N TYR A 18 6.75 -6.02 -20.42
CA TYR A 18 6.27 -4.75 -20.94
C TYR A 18 5.00 -4.22 -20.25
N MET A 19 4.85 -4.52 -18.96
CA MET A 19 3.64 -4.21 -18.21
C MET A 19 3.37 -2.70 -18.11
N TYR A 20 2.09 -2.37 -17.95
CA TYR A 20 1.68 -1.06 -17.47
C TYR A 20 1.95 -0.96 -15.98
N THR A 21 2.30 0.24 -15.51
CA THR A 21 2.67 0.48 -14.12
C THR A 21 2.04 1.77 -13.61
N LYS A 22 1.69 1.80 -12.33
CA LYS A 22 1.40 3.03 -11.60
C LYS A 22 2.07 3.01 -10.23
N HIS A 23 2.48 4.18 -9.77
CA HIS A 23 2.82 4.42 -8.38
C HIS A 23 1.58 4.99 -7.67
N PHE A 24 1.39 4.60 -6.41
CA PHE A 24 0.40 5.24 -5.56
C PHE A 24 0.98 5.50 -4.18
N ASP A 25 0.57 6.61 -3.56
CA ASP A 25 0.93 6.97 -2.19
C ASP A 25 -0.33 7.06 -1.34
N VAL A 26 -0.36 6.33 -0.23
CA VAL A 26 -1.49 6.35 0.70
C VAL A 26 -1.28 7.44 1.75
N LYS A 27 -2.19 8.42 1.79
CA LYS A 27 -2.11 9.50 2.77
C LYS A 27 -2.48 8.97 4.15
N ILE A 28 -1.80 9.40 5.21
CA ILE A 28 -2.17 9.15 6.62
C ILE A 28 -2.44 7.65 6.93
N VAL A 29 -1.62 6.73 6.40
CA VAL A 29 -1.78 5.26 6.50
C VAL A 29 -2.19 4.73 7.87
N PHE A 30 -1.54 5.19 8.95
CA PHE A 30 -1.77 4.65 10.29
C PHE A 30 -3.18 4.95 10.81
N LEU A 31 -3.84 6.00 10.32
CA LEU A 31 -5.21 6.32 10.72
C LEU A 31 -6.24 5.35 10.15
N TYR A 32 -5.87 4.51 9.17
CA TYR A 32 -6.76 3.47 8.65
C TYR A 32 -6.74 2.22 9.52
N GLY A 33 -5.60 1.87 10.13
CA GLY A 33 -5.45 0.72 11.03
C GLY A 33 -6.31 0.83 12.29
N TYR A 34 -7.09 -0.20 12.62
CA TYR A 34 -7.79 -0.28 13.90
C TYR A 34 -6.87 -0.80 14.99
N LEU A 35 -6.97 -0.24 16.20
CA LEU A 35 -6.27 -0.75 17.38
C LEU A 35 -7.16 -1.77 18.09
N GLU A 36 -6.68 -3.00 18.20
CA GLU A 36 -7.31 -4.03 19.03
C GLU A 36 -7.00 -3.79 20.52
N GLU A 37 -5.80 -3.31 20.82
CA GLU A 37 -5.38 -3.05 22.19
C GLU A 37 -5.98 -1.75 22.75
N ASN A 38 -6.14 -1.73 24.08
CA ASN A 38 -6.58 -0.51 24.77
C ASN A 38 -5.41 0.47 24.92
N ALA A 39 -5.33 1.45 24.02
CA ALA A 39 -4.43 2.59 24.15
C ALA A 39 -5.21 3.85 24.59
N TYR A 40 -4.62 4.64 25.47
CA TYR A 40 -5.20 5.88 26.00
C TYR A 40 -4.21 7.03 25.92
N MET A 41 -4.71 8.24 25.66
CA MET A 41 -3.93 9.48 25.75
C MET A 41 -4.62 10.51 26.63
N ARG A 42 -3.84 11.46 27.15
CA ARG A 42 -4.41 12.67 27.77
C ARG A 42 -5.24 13.45 26.74
N GLN A 43 -6.26 14.16 27.19
CA GLN A 43 -7.03 15.04 26.32
C GLN A 43 -6.09 16.01 25.59
N PRO A 44 -6.20 16.13 24.26
CA PRO A 44 -5.39 17.07 23.51
C PRO A 44 -5.73 18.51 23.90
N GLU A 45 -4.80 19.42 23.61
CA GLU A 45 -5.02 20.85 23.82
C GLU A 45 -6.29 21.32 23.10
N GLY A 46 -7.09 22.16 23.76
CA GLY A 46 -8.40 22.60 23.26
C GLY A 46 -9.57 21.64 23.50
N PHE A 47 -9.32 20.38 23.90
CA PHE A 47 -10.36 19.40 24.28
C PHE A 47 -10.42 19.12 25.78
N GLN A 48 -9.59 19.81 26.57
CA GLN A 48 -9.55 19.69 28.01
C GLN A 48 -10.81 20.29 28.63
N ASP A 49 -11.51 19.50 29.43
CA ASP A 49 -12.74 19.90 30.11
C ASP A 49 -12.60 19.85 31.64
N ASN A 50 -11.37 19.75 32.13
CA ASN A 50 -11.01 19.59 33.55
C ASN A 50 -11.64 18.38 34.25
N SER A 51 -12.24 17.44 33.51
CA SER A 51 -12.86 16.25 34.09
C SER A 51 -11.85 15.18 34.52
N GLY A 52 -10.57 15.32 34.14
CA GLY A 52 -9.55 14.29 34.33
C GLY A 52 -9.70 13.06 33.42
N ARG A 53 -10.63 13.10 32.46
CA ARG A 53 -10.84 12.02 31.50
C ARG A 53 -9.65 11.87 30.55
N VAL A 54 -9.52 10.66 30.00
CA VAL A 54 -8.55 10.31 28.97
C VAL A 54 -9.27 9.87 27.70
N CYS A 55 -8.64 10.08 26.55
CA CYS A 55 -9.15 9.64 25.26
C CYS A 55 -8.68 8.21 24.99
N LYS A 56 -9.61 7.30 24.70
CA LYS A 56 -9.28 5.96 24.19
C LYS A 56 -9.04 6.03 22.68
N TRP A 57 -7.93 5.49 22.20
CA TRP A 57 -7.66 5.39 20.78
C TRP A 57 -8.42 4.22 20.15
N LYS A 58 -9.03 4.48 19.00
CA LYS A 58 -9.70 3.46 18.16
C LYS A 58 -8.89 3.12 16.90
N LYS A 59 -8.06 4.06 16.45
CA LYS A 59 -7.21 3.96 15.27
C LYS A 59 -5.75 4.05 15.68
N SER A 60 -4.90 3.41 14.92
CA SER A 60 -3.46 3.44 15.14
C SER A 60 -2.89 4.82 14.78
N LEU A 61 -1.78 5.20 15.38
CA LEU A 61 -1.14 6.49 15.19
C LEU A 61 0.36 6.31 14.97
N TYR A 62 0.98 7.20 14.21
CA TYR A 62 2.42 7.15 14.02
C TYR A 62 3.15 7.11 15.38
N GLY A 63 4.18 6.26 15.47
CA GLY A 63 4.98 6.10 16.68
C GLY A 63 4.49 5.02 17.65
N LEU A 64 3.31 4.43 17.42
CA LEU A 64 2.96 3.18 18.11
C LEU A 64 3.66 1.98 17.45
N GLU A 65 4.13 1.05 18.26
CA GLU A 65 4.81 -0.17 17.79
C GLU A 65 3.91 -1.04 16.89
N GLN A 66 2.61 -1.07 17.18
CA GLN A 66 1.62 -1.87 16.44
C GLN A 66 1.06 -1.19 15.19
N SER A 67 1.34 0.10 14.95
CA SER A 67 0.71 0.84 13.85
C SER A 67 1.00 0.26 12.47
N SER A 68 2.22 -0.22 12.24
CA SER A 68 2.57 -0.88 10.99
C SER A 68 1.80 -2.19 10.77
N ARG A 69 1.54 -2.96 11.83
CA ARG A 69 0.75 -4.20 11.76
C ARG A 69 -0.71 -3.90 11.46
N CYS A 70 -1.33 -3.01 12.23
CA CYS A 70 -2.73 -2.62 12.06
C CYS A 70 -3.01 -2.05 10.66
N TRP A 71 -2.06 -1.29 10.11
CA TRP A 71 -2.14 -0.81 8.73
C TRP A 71 -2.08 -1.97 7.73
N ASN A 72 -1.10 -2.87 7.87
CA ASN A 72 -0.94 -3.98 6.95
C ASN A 72 -2.17 -4.91 6.92
N GLU A 73 -2.78 -5.18 8.07
CA GLU A 73 -4.02 -5.98 8.17
C GLU A 73 -5.17 -5.32 7.42
N GLN A 74 -5.42 -4.02 7.65
CA GLN A 74 -6.47 -3.28 6.95
C GLN A 74 -6.22 -3.18 5.44
N PHE A 75 -4.96 -3.04 5.03
CA PHE A 75 -4.61 -2.98 3.63
C PHE A 75 -4.79 -4.35 2.93
N VAL A 76 -4.43 -5.45 3.60
CA VAL A 76 -4.67 -6.81 3.08
C VAL A 76 -6.17 -7.06 2.92
N GLU A 77 -6.99 -6.69 3.91
CA GLU A 77 -8.45 -6.82 3.87
C GLU A 77 -9.05 -6.06 2.66
N CYS A 78 -8.57 -4.83 2.39
CA CYS A 78 -8.95 -4.04 1.23
C CYS A 78 -8.58 -4.69 -0.12
N LEU A 79 -7.71 -5.69 -0.13
CA LEU A 79 -7.22 -6.34 -1.35
C LEU A 79 -7.70 -7.77 -1.54
N GLU A 80 -8.46 -8.33 -0.59
CA GLU A 80 -8.97 -9.70 -0.66
C GLU A 80 -9.76 -9.97 -1.95
N ILE A 81 -10.53 -8.99 -2.42
CA ILE A 81 -11.36 -9.13 -3.63
C ILE A 81 -10.54 -9.29 -4.93
N PHE A 82 -9.24 -9.00 -4.91
CA PHE A 82 -8.34 -9.15 -6.05
C PHE A 82 -7.58 -10.49 -6.02
N ASN A 83 -7.92 -11.40 -5.10
CA ASN A 83 -7.29 -12.72 -4.93
C ASN A 83 -5.76 -12.67 -4.96
N MET A 84 -5.21 -11.64 -4.31
CA MET A 84 -3.77 -11.40 -4.31
C MET A 84 -3.09 -12.26 -3.26
N GLU A 85 -2.16 -13.11 -3.68
CA GLU A 85 -1.35 -13.91 -2.77
C GLU A 85 0.04 -13.30 -2.62
N SER A 86 0.55 -13.28 -1.37
CA SER A 86 1.93 -12.88 -1.12
C SER A 86 2.89 -13.91 -1.70
N THR A 87 3.95 -13.48 -2.37
CA THR A 87 4.97 -14.41 -2.86
C THR A 87 5.72 -15.07 -1.69
N THR A 88 6.09 -16.34 -1.85
CA THR A 88 6.88 -17.10 -0.85
C THR A 88 8.29 -16.55 -0.65
N VAL A 89 8.82 -15.86 -1.66
CA VAL A 89 10.18 -15.30 -1.64
C VAL A 89 10.19 -13.91 -0.98
N VAL A 90 9.11 -13.13 -1.16
CA VAL A 90 9.04 -11.74 -0.70
C VAL A 90 7.62 -11.40 -0.25
N GLN A 91 7.40 -11.30 1.06
CA GLN A 91 6.08 -11.01 1.67
C GLN A 91 5.45 -9.67 1.27
N CYS A 92 6.18 -8.77 0.64
CA CYS A 92 5.69 -7.46 0.20
C CYS A 92 5.42 -7.39 -1.30
N ILE A 93 5.67 -8.48 -2.04
CA ILE A 93 5.24 -8.63 -3.45
C ILE A 93 4.04 -9.56 -3.46
N PHE A 94 3.00 -9.14 -4.15
CA PHE A 94 1.78 -9.93 -4.32
C PHE A 94 1.46 -10.09 -5.79
N ILE A 95 0.89 -11.25 -6.11
CA ILE A 95 0.53 -11.64 -7.46
C ILE A 95 -0.89 -12.17 -7.43
N SER A 96 -1.73 -11.72 -8.36
CA SER A 96 -2.94 -12.45 -8.73
C SER A 96 -2.93 -12.80 -10.20
N HIS A 97 -3.46 -13.98 -10.52
CA HIS A 97 -3.61 -14.50 -11.87
C HIS A 97 -5.10 -14.76 -12.14
N ASP A 98 -5.94 -13.74 -12.01
CA ASP A 98 -7.33 -13.89 -12.42
C ASP A 98 -7.43 -13.76 -13.94
N ASN A 99 -8.19 -14.66 -14.57
CA ASN A 99 -8.52 -14.62 -16.00
C ASN A 99 -7.29 -14.54 -16.94
N GLY A 100 -6.12 -15.01 -16.50
CA GLY A 100 -4.89 -14.99 -17.29
C GLY A 100 -4.17 -13.64 -17.34
N GLU A 101 -4.64 -12.62 -16.64
CA GLU A 101 -4.02 -11.29 -16.61
C GLU A 101 -3.30 -11.06 -15.26
N PRO A 102 -1.95 -11.14 -15.23
CA PRO A 102 -1.21 -10.98 -13.98
C PRO A 102 -1.35 -9.56 -13.41
N LEU A 103 -1.61 -9.47 -12.11
CA LEU A 103 -1.58 -8.22 -11.35
C LEU A 103 -0.52 -8.31 -10.26
N LEU A 104 0.56 -7.58 -10.46
CA LEU A 104 1.68 -7.49 -9.53
C LEU A 104 1.53 -6.26 -8.64
N ARG A 105 1.89 -6.39 -7.37
CA ARG A 105 1.88 -5.28 -6.42
C ARG A 105 3.08 -5.33 -5.50
N ALA A 106 3.67 -4.18 -5.20
CA ALA A 106 4.54 -3.97 -4.04
C ALA A 106 4.00 -2.85 -3.15
N LEU A 107 4.15 -2.99 -1.84
CA LEU A 107 3.86 -1.94 -0.86
C LEU A 107 5.02 -1.79 0.14
N TYR A 108 5.44 -0.56 0.34
CA TYR A 108 6.35 -0.16 1.41
C TYR A 108 5.69 0.97 2.22
N VAL A 109 5.12 0.61 3.38
CA VAL A 109 4.40 1.53 4.26
C VAL A 109 3.28 2.27 3.51
N ASP A 110 3.52 3.47 3.00
CA ASP A 110 2.63 4.34 2.24
C ASP A 110 2.88 4.31 0.73
N ASP A 111 4.09 3.97 0.29
CA ASP A 111 4.48 3.87 -1.11
C ASP A 111 4.09 2.53 -1.74
N GLY A 112 3.23 2.59 -2.75
CA GLY A 112 2.73 1.45 -3.51
C GLY A 112 3.14 1.46 -4.97
N LEU A 113 3.40 0.28 -5.52
CA LEU A 113 3.64 0.05 -6.94
C LEU A 113 2.70 -1.05 -7.40
N VAL A 114 2.00 -0.80 -8.50
CA VAL A 114 1.18 -1.80 -9.19
C VAL A 114 1.65 -1.98 -10.63
N ALA A 115 1.63 -3.22 -11.12
CA ALA A 115 1.87 -3.51 -12.52
C ALA A 115 0.94 -4.61 -13.05
N SER A 116 0.59 -4.51 -14.33
CA SER A 116 -0.28 -5.48 -15.02
C SER A 116 -0.10 -5.36 -16.52
N GLU A 117 -0.39 -6.44 -17.25
CA GLU A 117 -0.54 -6.40 -18.71
C GLU A 117 -1.82 -5.66 -19.14
N SER A 118 -2.79 -5.53 -18.23
CA SER A 118 -4.08 -4.86 -18.46
C SER A 118 -4.19 -3.55 -17.67
N LYS A 119 -4.28 -2.42 -18.38
CA LYS A 119 -4.57 -1.10 -17.77
C LYS A 119 -5.89 -1.13 -16.98
N GLY A 120 -6.89 -1.84 -17.50
CA GLY A 120 -8.19 -1.97 -16.85
C GLY A 120 -8.12 -2.60 -15.46
N ARG A 121 -7.25 -3.60 -15.26
CA ARG A 121 -7.00 -4.18 -13.92
C ARG A 121 -6.34 -3.19 -12.97
N ILE A 122 -5.37 -2.41 -13.46
CA ILE A 122 -4.74 -1.35 -12.65
C ILE A 122 -5.78 -0.33 -12.23
N ASP A 123 -6.60 0.16 -13.17
CA ASP A 123 -7.63 1.16 -12.88
C ASP A 123 -8.70 0.61 -11.94
N SER A 124 -9.10 -0.65 -12.10
CA SER A 124 -10.01 -1.34 -11.17
C SER A 124 -9.44 -1.37 -9.75
N LEU A 125 -8.15 -1.70 -9.60
CA LEU A 125 -7.48 -1.69 -8.31
C LEU A 125 -7.43 -0.28 -7.71
N MET A 126 -7.01 0.72 -8.48
CA MET A 126 -6.93 2.11 -7.98
C MET A 126 -8.30 2.62 -7.53
N ASN A 127 -9.33 2.41 -8.35
CA ASN A 127 -10.71 2.80 -8.03
C ASN A 127 -11.26 2.07 -6.80
N HIS A 128 -10.80 0.84 -6.54
CA HIS A 128 -11.18 0.12 -5.33
C HIS A 128 -10.46 0.70 -4.10
N LEU A 129 -9.15 0.91 -4.20
CA LEU A 129 -8.36 1.51 -3.12
C LEU A 129 -8.90 2.88 -2.71
N GLU A 130 -9.27 3.74 -3.66
CA GLU A 130 -9.85 5.07 -3.39
C GLU A 130 -11.14 5.05 -2.56
N LYS A 131 -11.86 3.92 -2.51
CA LYS A 131 -13.07 3.77 -1.68
C LYS A 131 -12.73 3.50 -0.21
N GLY A 132 -11.60 2.86 0.07
CA GLY A 132 -11.17 2.50 1.42
C GLY A 132 -10.16 3.47 2.02
N VAL A 133 -9.28 4.01 1.19
CA VAL A 133 -8.15 4.83 1.60
C VAL A 133 -7.94 6.01 0.66
N LYS A 134 -7.39 7.11 1.19
CA LYS A 134 -7.04 8.28 0.38
C LYS A 134 -5.69 8.02 -0.28
N ILE A 135 -5.67 7.93 -1.60
CA ILE A 135 -4.44 7.74 -2.37
C ILE A 135 -4.15 8.92 -3.30
N THR A 136 -2.89 9.08 -3.67
CA THR A 136 -2.44 9.85 -4.85
C THR A 136 -1.84 8.86 -5.82
N VAL A 137 -2.07 9.03 -7.13
CA VAL A 137 -1.63 8.10 -8.15
C VAL A 137 -0.79 8.84 -9.17
N ASP A 138 0.43 8.38 -9.38
CA ASP A 138 1.44 9.05 -10.20
C ASP A 138 2.13 8.05 -11.16
N PRO A 139 2.79 8.54 -12.22
CA PRO A 139 3.70 7.72 -13.02
C PRO A 139 4.82 7.11 -12.18
N LEU A 140 5.28 5.92 -12.55
CA LEU A 140 6.39 5.24 -11.88
C LEU A 140 7.74 5.82 -12.32
N ASP A 141 8.07 7.02 -11.87
CA ASP A 141 9.35 7.70 -12.18
C ASP A 141 10.39 7.48 -11.07
N VAL A 142 9.95 7.46 -9.82
CA VAL A 142 10.78 7.19 -8.64
C VAL A 142 10.02 6.28 -7.69
N PHE A 143 10.67 5.22 -7.20
CA PHE A 143 10.12 4.35 -6.16
C PHE A 143 11.22 3.95 -5.18
N LEU A 144 11.04 4.25 -3.89
CA LEU A 144 12.02 3.93 -2.83
C LEU A 144 13.45 4.40 -3.16
N ALA A 145 13.57 5.66 -3.59
CA ALA A 145 14.81 6.32 -4.03
C ALA A 145 15.50 5.69 -5.26
N LEU A 146 14.84 4.75 -5.96
CA LEU A 146 15.27 4.30 -7.28
C LEU A 146 14.57 5.14 -8.35
N ARG A 147 15.35 5.82 -9.20
CA ARG A 147 14.85 6.41 -10.44
C ARG A 147 14.59 5.30 -11.45
N ILE A 148 13.41 5.30 -12.04
CA ILE A 148 12.96 4.33 -13.03
C ILE A 148 12.68 5.10 -14.31
N GLU A 149 13.33 4.70 -15.39
CA GLU A 149 13.14 5.29 -16.71
C GLU A 149 12.69 4.20 -17.67
N LYS A 150 11.50 4.37 -18.25
CA LYS A 150 10.99 3.47 -19.28
C LYS A 150 11.59 3.87 -20.63
N LEU A 151 12.62 3.15 -21.05
CA LEU A 151 13.30 3.37 -22.34
C LEU A 151 12.46 2.77 -23.49
N ARG A 152 11.44 3.52 -23.94
CA ARG A 152 10.54 3.31 -25.11
C ARG A 152 9.91 1.91 -25.31
N MET A 153 8.59 1.91 -25.45
CA MET A 153 7.92 1.13 -26.51
C MET A 153 7.30 2.14 -27.47
N GLU A 154 7.73 2.12 -28.73
CA GLU A 154 7.04 2.82 -29.81
C GLU A 154 5.73 2.09 -30.10
N GLU A 155 4.62 2.82 -29.99
CA GLU A 155 3.48 2.74 -30.93
C GLU A 155 3.18 4.16 -31.41
#